data_AF-A0A1H6UWB0-F1
#
_entry.id   AF-A0A1H6UWB0-F1
#
_cell.length_a   1.000
_cell.length_b   1.000
_cell.length_c   1.000
_cell.angle_alpha   90.00
_cell.angle_beta   90.00
_cell.angle_gamma   90.00
#
_symmetry.space_group_name_H-M   'P 1'
#
loop_
_entity.id
_entity.type
_entity.pdbx_description
1 polymer ?
#
loop_
_entity_poly.entity_id
_entity_poly.type
_entity_poly.pdbx_seq_one_letter_code
_entity_poly.pdbx_strand_id
1 'polypeptide(L)'
;MARFASVRRVDAALAMQERARRDVDALRLCDVPSVRELRDLRLATLSRHARRLARRTMRAEGTLRPWYARSPVLMVALPLALAWGVLFTSIPAFFLAVVVLAWGLTSEPRLSRAERVEYTRVMTAYRNAAADALDARADRKAWGSEGPGAYGLST
;
A
#
# COMPACT_ATOMS: atom_id res chain seq x y z
N MET A 1 18.68 12.45 15.01
CA MET A 1 17.78 11.32 14.64
C MET A 1 16.78 11.63 13.52
N ALA A 2 16.33 12.86 13.27
CA ALA A 2 15.31 13.17 12.25
C ALA A 2 15.73 12.89 10.78
N ARG A 3 17.01 13.09 10.42
CA ARG A 3 17.52 12.88 9.04
C ARG A 3 17.38 11.44 8.53
N PHE A 4 17.51 10.43 9.39
CA PHE A 4 17.39 9.02 8.96
C PHE A 4 15.94 8.58 8.71
N ALA A 5 14.97 9.27 9.33
CA ALA A 5 13.56 9.01 9.11
C ALA A 5 13.08 9.67 7.81
N SER A 6 13.62 10.83 7.43
CA SER A 6 13.28 11.49 6.17
C SER A 6 13.84 10.75 4.96
N VAL A 7 15.06 10.19 5.06
CA VAL A 7 15.67 9.39 3.97
C VAL A 7 14.84 8.15 3.69
N ARG A 8 14.52 7.34 4.71
CA ARG A 8 13.66 6.15 4.54
C ARG A 8 12.28 6.47 3.98
N ARG A 9 11.66 7.59 4.35
CA ARG A 9 10.35 7.97 3.76
C ARG A 9 10.43 8.29 2.27
N VAL A 10 11.56 8.82 1.81
CA VAL A 10 11.81 9.09 0.39
C VAL A 10 11.97 7.77 -0.37
N ASP A 11 12.64 6.79 0.24
CA ASP A 11 12.85 5.47 -0.35
C ASP A 11 11.52 4.71 -0.60
N ALA A 12 10.58 4.70 0.35
CA ALA A 12 9.26 4.07 0.18
C ALA A 12 8.46 4.68 -0.96
N ALA A 13 8.48 6.00 -1.06
CA ALA A 13 7.76 6.71 -2.10
C ALA A 13 8.35 6.41 -3.48
N LEU A 14 9.68 6.44 -3.62
CA LEU A 14 10.39 6.11 -4.86
C LEU A 14 10.16 4.66 -5.27
N ALA A 15 10.28 3.70 -4.33
CA ALA A 15 10.03 2.29 -4.59
C ALA A 15 8.59 2.04 -5.11
N MET A 16 7.61 2.75 -4.55
CA MET A 16 6.22 2.65 -5.00
C MET A 16 5.96 3.37 -6.32
N GLN A 17 6.63 4.48 -6.61
CA GLN A 17 6.56 5.13 -7.93
C GLN A 17 7.12 4.22 -9.02
N GLU A 18 8.27 3.60 -8.78
CA GLU A 18 8.86 2.71 -9.77
C GLU A 18 8.04 1.44 -9.97
N ARG A 19 7.43 0.94 -8.89
CA ARG A 19 6.47 -0.16 -9.00
C ARG A 19 5.23 0.24 -9.79
N ALA A 20 4.71 1.44 -9.59
CA ALA A 20 3.58 1.96 -10.35
C ALA A 20 3.85 1.98 -11.85
N ARG A 21 5.05 2.44 -12.25
CA ARG A 21 5.50 2.43 -13.65
C ARG A 21 5.55 1.00 -14.21
N ARG A 22 6.15 0.05 -13.48
CA ARG A 22 6.20 -1.37 -13.90
C ARG A 22 4.82 -2.01 -14.01
N ASP A 23 3.92 -1.73 -13.06
CA ASP A 23 2.55 -2.27 -13.08
C ASP A 23 1.78 -1.71 -14.30
N VAL A 24 2.02 -0.45 -14.68
CA VAL A 24 1.45 0.15 -15.89
C VAL A 24 2.10 -0.40 -17.16
N ASP A 25 3.42 -0.61 -17.18
CA ASP A 25 4.14 -1.20 -18.33
C ASP A 25 3.71 -2.63 -18.61
N ALA A 26 3.37 -3.39 -17.56
CA ALA A 26 2.85 -4.75 -17.65
C ALA A 26 1.43 -4.83 -18.27
N LEU A 27 0.69 -3.72 -18.37
CA LEU A 27 -0.59 -3.67 -19.08
C LEU A 27 -0.35 -3.89 -20.58
N ARG A 28 -1.28 -4.56 -21.28
CA ARG A 28 -1.19 -4.65 -22.74
C ARG A 28 -1.58 -3.30 -23.37
N LEU A 29 -1.09 -3.00 -24.57
CA LEU A 29 -1.44 -1.77 -25.33
C LEU A 29 -2.95 -1.59 -25.57
N CYS A 30 -3.68 -2.71 -25.61
CA CYS A 30 -5.14 -2.76 -25.72
C CYS A 30 -5.84 -2.28 -24.44
N ASP A 31 -5.17 -2.37 -23.29
CA ASP A 31 -5.72 -2.10 -21.96
C ASP A 31 -5.56 -0.63 -21.52
N VAL A 32 -4.98 0.22 -22.38
CA VAL A 32 -4.84 1.66 -22.12
C VAL A 32 -5.98 2.40 -22.82
N PRO A 33 -7.05 2.77 -22.09
CA PRO A 33 -8.17 3.50 -22.66
C PRO A 33 -7.76 4.93 -23.03
N SER A 34 -8.14 5.35 -24.24
CA SER A 34 -8.03 6.73 -24.72
C SER A 34 -8.97 7.66 -23.95
N VAL A 35 -10.11 7.14 -23.49
CA VAL A 35 -11.11 7.87 -22.71
C VAL A 35 -10.64 8.08 -21.27
N ARG A 36 -10.69 9.32 -20.80
CA ARG A 36 -10.24 9.73 -19.47
C ARG A 36 -10.98 9.01 -18.33
N GLU A 37 -12.30 8.86 -18.43
CA GLU A 37 -13.11 8.18 -17.40
C GLU A 37 -12.74 6.69 -17.21
N LEU A 38 -12.48 5.98 -18.31
CA LEU A 38 -12.02 4.59 -18.25
C LEU A 38 -10.60 4.46 -17.69
N ARG A 39 -9.77 5.48 -17.90
CA ARG A 39 -8.42 5.57 -17.31
C ARG A 39 -8.50 5.77 -15.80
N ASP A 40 -9.41 6.60 -15.33
CA ASP A 40 -9.66 6.81 -13.90
C ASP A 40 -10.20 5.54 -13.22
N LEU A 41 -11.09 4.80 -13.88
CA LEU A 41 -11.54 3.48 -13.42
C LEU A 41 -10.36 2.49 -13.32
N ARG A 42 -9.48 2.46 -14.33
CA ARG A 42 -8.30 1.59 -14.30
C ARG A 42 -7.33 1.99 -13.18
N LEU A 43 -7.08 3.27 -13.00
CA LEU A 43 -6.27 3.81 -11.91
C LEU A 43 -6.86 3.45 -10.53
N ALA A 44 -8.18 3.49 -10.39
CA ALA A 44 -8.87 3.05 -9.18
C ALA A 44 -8.67 1.55 -8.92
N THR A 45 -8.71 0.71 -9.96
CA THR A 45 -8.44 -0.73 -9.80
C THR A 45 -6.98 -1.02 -9.44
N LEU A 46 -6.01 -0.36 -10.08
CA LEU A 46 -4.58 -0.51 -9.77
C LEU A 46 -4.28 -0.07 -8.34
N SER A 47 -4.77 1.10 -7.94
CA SER A 47 -4.58 1.62 -6.58
C SER A 47 -5.21 0.73 -5.50
N ARG A 48 -6.34 0.05 -5.77
CA ARG A 48 -6.91 -0.95 -4.85
C ARG A 48 -5.99 -2.15 -4.64
N HIS A 49 -5.38 -2.68 -5.70
CA HIS A 49 -4.43 -3.79 -5.62
C HIS A 49 -3.12 -3.38 -4.94
N ALA A 50 -2.67 -2.14 -5.19
CA ALA A 50 -1.47 -1.58 -4.60
C ALA A 50 -1.56 -1.38 -3.08
N ARG A 51 -2.75 -1.34 -2.48
CA ARG A 51 -2.93 -1.15 -1.02
C ARG A 51 -2.18 -2.20 -0.19
N ARG A 52 -2.23 -3.47 -0.60
CA ARG A 52 -1.53 -4.56 0.11
C ARG A 52 -0.02 -4.44 -0.04
N LEU A 53 0.43 -4.03 -1.23
CA LEU A 53 1.84 -3.82 -1.53
C LEU A 53 2.41 -2.63 -0.76
N ALA A 54 1.73 -1.47 -0.79
CA ALA A 54 2.13 -0.28 -0.02
C ALA A 54 2.35 -0.58 1.46
N ARG A 55 1.47 -1.39 2.07
CA ARG A 55 1.64 -1.84 3.47
C ARG A 55 2.86 -2.75 3.66
N ARG A 56 3.22 -3.57 2.67
CA ARG A 56 4.43 -4.41 2.73
C ARG A 56 5.68 -3.54 2.59
N THR A 57 5.72 -2.61 1.65
CA THR A 57 6.86 -1.69 1.44
C THR A 57 7.11 -0.84 2.69
N MET A 58 6.04 -0.25 3.25
CA MET A 58 6.13 0.51 4.50
C MET A 58 6.59 -0.34 5.71
N ARG A 59 6.28 -1.64 5.74
CA ARG A 59 6.81 -2.55 6.77
C ARG A 59 8.28 -2.85 6.57
N ALA A 60 8.69 -3.12 5.32
CA ALA A 60 10.08 -3.44 4.99
C ALA A 60 11.03 -2.29 5.34
N GLU A 61 10.58 -1.04 5.17
CA GLU A 61 11.39 0.15 5.49
C GLU A 61 11.28 0.62 6.94
N GLY A 62 10.45 -0.06 7.75
CA GLY A 62 10.24 0.27 9.16
C GLY A 62 9.47 1.58 9.40
N THR A 63 8.76 2.11 8.38
CA THR A 63 7.86 3.26 8.56
C THR A 63 6.55 2.87 9.22
N LEU A 64 6.12 1.61 9.08
CA LEU A 64 5.11 1.01 9.94
C LEU A 64 5.79 0.49 11.22
N ARG A 65 5.39 1.03 12.38
CA ARG A 65 5.84 0.45 13.64
C ARG A 65 5.41 -1.01 13.70
N PRO A 66 6.31 -1.93 14.09
CA PRO A 66 5.92 -3.31 14.33
C PRO A 66 4.77 -3.36 15.35
N TRP A 67 3.88 -4.33 15.19
CA TRP A 67 2.68 -4.45 16.02
C TRP A 67 3.01 -4.53 17.52
N TYR A 68 4.12 -5.17 17.87
CA TYR A 68 4.62 -5.27 19.25
C TYR A 68 5.10 -3.93 19.85
N ALA A 69 5.50 -2.96 19.01
CA ALA A 69 5.84 -1.61 19.46
C ALA A 69 4.61 -0.69 19.60
N ARG A 70 3.43 -1.17 19.18
CA ARG A 70 2.15 -0.44 19.33
C ARG A 70 1.41 -0.83 20.59
N SER A 71 1.68 -2.02 21.12
CA SER A 71 1.06 -2.53 22.33
C SER A 71 2.11 -3.19 23.23
N PRO A 72 2.81 -2.40 24.06
CA PRO A 72 3.65 -2.97 25.12
C PRO A 72 2.81 -3.84 26.06
N VAL A 73 1.51 -3.53 26.19
CA VAL A 73 0.56 -4.32 26.97
C VAL A 73 0.38 -5.72 26.39
N LEU A 74 0.20 -5.90 25.07
CA LEU A 74 0.13 -7.25 24.47
C LEU A 74 1.44 -8.04 24.60
N MET A 75 2.59 -7.36 24.56
CA MET A 75 3.90 -7.98 24.79
C MET A 75 4.04 -8.57 26.20
N VAL A 76 3.40 -7.96 27.20
CA VAL A 76 3.41 -8.45 28.59
C VAL A 76 2.24 -9.40 28.83
N ALA A 77 1.06 -9.09 28.33
CA ALA A 77 -0.16 -9.85 28.56
C ALA A 77 -0.14 -11.22 27.87
N LEU A 78 0.49 -11.37 26.69
CA LEU A 78 0.62 -12.65 25.99
C LEU A 78 1.39 -13.70 26.80
N PRO A 79 2.63 -13.44 27.27
CA PRO A 79 3.34 -14.40 28.11
C PRO A 79 2.67 -14.58 29.47
N LEU A 80 2.07 -13.53 30.07
CA LEU A 80 1.35 -13.65 31.34
C LEU A 80 0.12 -14.56 31.22
N ALA A 81 -0.66 -14.39 30.15
CA ALA A 81 -1.86 -15.19 29.87
C ALA A 81 -1.51 -16.66 29.55
N LEU A 82 -0.42 -16.89 28.82
CA LEU A 82 0.10 -18.24 28.59
C LEU A 82 0.60 -18.89 29.88
N ALA A 83 1.36 -18.16 30.70
CA ALA A 83 1.83 -18.65 32.00
C ALA A 83 0.66 -18.99 32.93
N TRP A 84 -0.37 -18.14 32.96
CA TRP A 84 -1.60 -18.36 33.72
C TRP A 84 -2.38 -19.60 33.23
N GLY A 85 -2.51 -19.76 31.91
CA GLY A 85 -3.17 -20.91 31.30
C GLY A 85 -2.46 -22.24 31.60
N VAL A 86 -1.13 -22.24 31.65
CA VAL A 86 -0.32 -23.41 32.04
C VAL A 86 -0.49 -23.73 33.53
N LEU A 87 -0.55 -22.71 34.39
CA LEU A 87 -0.61 -22.89 35.85
C LEU A 87 -1.93 -23.47 36.35
N PHE A 88 -3.05 -23.10 35.72
CA PHE A 88 -4.38 -23.46 36.22
C PHE A 88 -4.97 -24.73 35.58
N THR A 89 -4.32 -25.34 34.57
CA THR A 89 -4.71 -26.61 33.90
C THR A 89 -6.21 -26.76 33.60
N SER A 90 -6.93 -25.65 33.47
CA SER A 90 -8.37 -25.63 33.30
C SER A 90 -8.66 -25.09 31.91
N ILE A 91 -9.21 -25.99 31.08
CA ILE A 91 -9.69 -25.72 29.73
C ILE A 91 -10.46 -24.38 29.63
N PRO A 92 -11.40 -24.04 30.56
CA PRO A 92 -12.11 -22.76 30.48
C PRO A 92 -11.22 -21.53 30.69
N ALA A 93 -10.21 -21.59 31.57
CA ALA A 93 -9.30 -20.47 31.82
C ALA A 93 -8.37 -20.22 30.61
N PHE A 94 -7.92 -21.30 29.97
CA PHE A 94 -7.14 -21.21 28.73
C PHE A 94 -7.96 -20.60 27.60
N PHE A 95 -9.23 -21.01 27.47
CA PHE A 95 -10.14 -20.47 26.46
C PHE A 95 -10.38 -18.97 26.67
N LEU A 96 -10.63 -18.53 27.91
CA LEU A 96 -10.81 -17.12 28.27
C LEU A 96 -9.55 -16.30 27.97
N ALA A 97 -8.36 -16.83 28.28
CA ALA A 97 -7.08 -16.20 27.95
C ALA A 97 -6.90 -16.02 26.44
N VAL A 98 -7.21 -17.05 25.64
CA VAL A 98 -7.16 -16.99 24.17
C VAL A 98 -8.17 -15.98 23.62
N VAL A 99 -9.40 -15.95 24.15
CA VAL A 99 -10.44 -15.00 23.73
C VAL A 99 -10.04 -13.56 24.05
N VAL A 100 -9.52 -13.28 25.24
CA VAL A 100 -9.04 -11.94 25.63
C VAL A 100 -7.85 -11.51 24.77
N LEU A 101 -6.95 -12.43 24.43
CA LEU A 101 -5.84 -12.16 23.51
C LEU A 101 -6.32 -11.88 22.09
N ALA A 102 -7.22 -12.70 21.56
CA ALA A 102 -7.82 -12.49 20.25
C ALA A 102 -8.59 -11.18 20.19
N TRP A 103 -9.33 -10.84 21.26
CA TRP A 103 -9.99 -9.55 21.43
C TRP A 103 -8.97 -8.41 21.44
N GLY A 104 -7.90 -8.48 22.25
CA GLY A 104 -6.84 -7.47 22.27
C GLY A 104 -6.16 -7.26 20.90
N LEU A 105 -5.89 -8.35 20.18
CA LEU A 105 -5.34 -8.34 18.82
C LEU A 105 -6.29 -7.72 17.78
N THR A 106 -7.60 -7.88 17.96
CA THR A 106 -8.63 -7.36 17.03
C THR A 106 -9.12 -5.95 17.40
N SER A 107 -9.06 -5.58 18.69
CA SER A 107 -9.57 -4.32 19.23
C SER A 107 -8.52 -3.19 19.27
N GLU A 108 -7.22 -3.49 19.25
CA GLU A 108 -6.19 -2.43 19.22
C GLU A 108 -5.93 -1.83 17.82
N PRO A 109 -5.66 -0.51 17.77
CA PRO A 109 -6.25 0.31 16.75
C PRO A 109 -5.35 0.45 15.52
N ARG A 110 -6.01 0.35 14.38
CA ARG A 110 -6.00 1.35 13.29
C ARG A 110 -4.76 2.26 13.28
N LEU A 111 -3.95 2.14 12.23
CA LEU A 111 -2.87 3.06 11.81
C LEU A 111 -2.86 4.38 12.60
N SER A 112 -1.78 4.64 13.32
CA SER A 112 -1.57 5.93 14.01
C SER A 112 -1.77 7.09 13.02
N ARG A 113 -2.18 8.28 13.49
CA ARG A 113 -2.40 9.45 12.60
C ARG A 113 -1.18 9.70 11.70
N ALA A 114 0.03 9.55 12.23
CA ALA A 114 1.27 9.66 11.45
C ALA A 114 1.42 8.56 10.39
N GLU A 115 1.06 7.31 10.72
CA GLU A 115 1.12 6.19 9.78
C GLU A 115 0.04 6.28 8.69
N ARG A 116 -1.12 6.87 9.01
CA ARG A 116 -2.15 7.17 8.01
C ARG A 116 -1.67 8.23 7.03
N VAL A 117 -1.05 9.29 7.52
CA VAL A 117 -0.48 10.36 6.69
C VAL A 117 0.61 9.79 5.78
N GLU A 118 1.51 8.97 6.31
CA GLU A 118 2.56 8.33 5.50
C GLU A 118 1.97 7.35 4.48
N TYR A 119 0.97 6.55 4.88
CA TYR A 119 0.27 5.66 3.96
C TYR A 119 -0.43 6.42 2.84
N THR A 120 -1.11 7.53 3.16
CA THR A 120 -1.72 8.39 2.13
C THR A 120 -0.66 8.98 1.21
N ARG A 121 0.49 9.43 1.74
CA ARG A 121 1.58 9.98 0.94
C ARG A 121 2.13 8.96 -0.05
N VAL A 122 2.40 7.74 0.41
CA VAL A 122 2.90 6.63 -0.42
C VAL A 122 1.87 6.23 -1.48
N MET A 123 0.59 6.16 -1.11
CA MET A 123 -0.48 5.86 -2.06
C MET A 123 -0.70 6.97 -3.09
N THR A 124 -0.55 8.23 -2.70
CA THR A 124 -0.59 9.37 -3.63
C THR A 124 0.59 9.33 -4.58
N ALA A 125 1.80 9.01 -4.11
CA ALA A 125 2.98 8.84 -4.95
C ALA A 125 2.79 7.72 -5.99
N TYR A 126 2.23 6.57 -5.59
CA TYR A 126 1.86 5.49 -6.51
C TYR A 126 0.81 5.95 -7.54
N ARG A 127 -0.25 6.63 -7.07
CA ARG A 127 -1.33 7.09 -7.96
C ARG A 127 -0.82 8.07 -9.01
N ASN A 128 -0.01 9.05 -8.62
CA ASN A 128 0.54 10.05 -9.55
C ASN A 128 1.46 9.37 -10.56
N ALA A 129 2.39 8.53 -10.11
CA ALA A 129 3.28 7.81 -11.03
C ALA A 129 2.54 6.85 -11.99
N ALA A 130 1.45 6.21 -11.52
CA ALA A 130 0.61 5.38 -12.38
C ALA A 130 -0.19 6.23 -13.40
N ALA A 131 -0.68 7.39 -13.01
CA ALA A 131 -1.37 8.32 -13.91
C ALA A 131 -0.40 8.84 -14.99
N ASP A 132 0.76 9.34 -14.59
CA ASP A 132 1.80 9.82 -15.51
C ASP A 132 2.23 8.74 -16.50
N ALA A 133 2.40 7.49 -16.04
CA ALA A 133 2.78 6.37 -16.91
C ALA A 133 1.65 5.98 -17.88
N LEU A 134 0.38 6.05 -17.45
CA LEU A 134 -0.77 5.80 -18.32
C LEU A 134 -0.93 6.89 -19.37
N ASP A 135 -0.74 8.15 -18.99
CA ASP A 135 -0.79 9.30 -19.90
C ASP A 135 0.34 9.21 -20.94
N ALA A 136 1.58 8.97 -20.51
CA ALA A 136 2.70 8.77 -21.42
C ALA A 136 2.53 7.57 -22.37
N ARG A 137 1.75 6.55 -21.99
CA ARG A 137 1.38 5.44 -22.89
C ARG A 137 0.25 5.80 -23.83
N ALA A 138 -0.75 6.55 -23.36
CA ALA A 138 -1.84 7.03 -24.19
C ALA A 138 -1.32 7.96 -25.30
N ASP A 139 -0.40 8.87 -24.97
CA ASP A 139 0.26 9.75 -25.94
C ASP A 139 1.02 8.93 -26.97
N ARG A 140 1.87 7.98 -26.55
CA ARG A 140 2.58 7.09 -27.49
C ARG A 140 1.65 6.31 -28.41
N LYS A 141 0.46 5.91 -27.93
CA LYS A 141 -0.56 5.25 -28.75
C LYS A 141 -1.18 6.23 -29.76
N ALA A 142 -1.48 7.46 -29.36
CA ALA A 142 -2.02 8.49 -30.25
C ALA A 142 -1.02 8.85 -31.36
N TRP A 143 0.23 9.17 -31.00
CA TRP A 143 1.32 9.45 -31.95
C TRP A 143 1.71 8.24 -32.80
N GLY A 144 1.56 7.02 -32.29
CA GLY A 144 1.82 5.79 -33.04
C GLY A 144 0.68 5.40 -34.01
N SER A 145 -0.56 5.84 -33.73
CA SER A 145 -1.70 5.70 -34.64
C SER A 145 -1.79 6.81 -35.68
N GLU A 146 -1.22 7.98 -35.38
CA GLU A 146 -0.96 9.07 -36.32
C GLU A 146 0.36 8.78 -37.05
N GLY A 147 0.33 7.83 -37.99
CA GLY A 147 1.46 7.62 -38.90
C GLY A 147 1.86 8.91 -39.64
N PRO A 148 3.06 8.96 -40.26
CA PRO A 148 3.48 10.10 -41.07
C PRO A 148 2.52 10.27 -42.26
N GLY A 149 1.50 11.12 -42.08
CA GLY A 149 0.41 11.28 -43.06
C GLY A 149 -0.88 11.88 -42.51
N ALA A 150 -1.07 12.03 -41.19
CA ALA A 150 -2.31 12.60 -40.64
C ALA A 150 -2.33 14.15 -40.53
N TYR A 151 -1.19 14.82 -40.67
CA TYR A 151 -1.09 16.28 -40.66
C TYR A 151 -1.00 16.83 -42.09
N GLY A 152 -2.13 16.82 -42.78
CA GLY A 152 -2.27 17.47 -44.07
C GLY A 152 -3.27 16.75 -44.94
N LEU A 153 -4.56 17.05 -44.75
CA LEU A 153 -5.58 17.06 -45.80
C LEU A 153 -6.90 17.58 -45.20
N SER A 154 -7.08 18.88 -45.30
CA SER A 154 -8.35 19.48 -45.72
C SER A 154 -8.03 20.82 -46.35
N THR A 155 -7.74 20.78 -47.65
CA THR A 155 -8.26 21.77 -48.62
C THR A 155 -9.78 21.76 -48.59
#